data_AF-A0A7J0BVE1-F1
#
_entry.id   AF-A0A7J0BVE1-F1
#
_cell.length_a   1.000
_cell.length_b   1.000
_cell.length_c   1.000
_cell.angle_alpha   90.00
_cell.angle_beta   90.00
_cell.angle_gamma   90.00
#
_symmetry.space_group_name_H-M   'P 1'
#
loop_
_entity.id
_entity.type
_entity.pdbx_description
1 polymer ?
#
loop_
_entity_poly.entity_id
_entity_poly.type
_entity_poly.pdbx_seq_one_letter_code
_entity_poly.pdbx_strand_id
1 'polypeptide(L)'
;MQVSMRQEYLRMRLQAGMADQRLVCVDPEAITLHENALSLLKQAAEQVAAEARVTPEVIHDRLFEFVFRLEPSGSLLLVLAVPERDVEMNVELPSGLWKEVSPPRSREREGA
;
A
#
# COMPACT_ATOMS: atom_id res chain seq x y z
N MET A 1 5.24 -7.10 -14.38
CA MET A 1 4.44 -6.16 -13.58
C MET A 1 4.77 -4.76 -14.07
N GLN A 2 3.81 -4.04 -14.66
CA GLN A 2 4.04 -2.68 -15.16
C GLN A 2 3.49 -1.71 -14.11
N VAL A 3 4.39 -1.16 -13.28
CA VAL A 3 4.04 -0.14 -12.29
C VAL A 3 3.53 1.08 -13.03
N SER A 4 2.42 1.67 -12.57
CA SER A 4 1.89 2.88 -13.21
C SER A 4 2.88 4.05 -13.02
N MET A 5 2.99 4.92 -14.02
CA MET A 5 3.81 6.15 -13.93
C MET A 5 3.45 6.98 -12.68
N ARG A 6 2.17 6.97 -12.29
CA ARG A 6 1.67 7.68 -11.11
C ARG A 6 2.21 7.06 -9.81
N GLN A 7 2.22 5.73 -9.68
CA GLN A 7 2.76 5.04 -8.52
C GLN A 7 4.27 5.24 -8.39
N GLU A 8 5.00 5.21 -9.52
CA GLU A 8 6.45 5.44 -9.51
C GLU A 8 6.81 6.89 -9.15
N TYR A 9 6.08 7.87 -9.68
CA TYR A 9 6.22 9.27 -9.26
C TYR A 9 5.97 9.45 -7.76
N LEU A 10 4.91 8.83 -7.26
CA LEU A 10 4.55 8.88 -5.85
C LEU A 10 5.64 8.26 -4.97
N ARG A 11 6.17 7.10 -5.38
CA ARG A 11 7.31 6.44 -4.72
C ARG A 11 8.50 7.38 -4.61
N MET A 12 8.89 8.04 -5.71
CA MET A 12 10.02 8.97 -5.72
C MET A 12 9.80 10.16 -4.79
N ARG A 13 8.60 10.74 -4.80
CA ARG A 13 8.24 11.87 -3.92
C ARG A 13 8.32 11.48 -2.45
N LEU A 14 7.77 10.32 -2.08
CA LEU A 14 7.78 9.82 -0.70
C LEU A 14 9.18 9.39 -0.26
N GLN A 15 9.96 8.77 -1.15
CA GLN A 15 11.34 8.37 -0.88
C GLN A 15 12.23 9.56 -0.49
N ALA A 16 11.98 10.75 -1.04
CA ALA A 16 12.73 11.95 -0.66
C ALA A 16 12.51 12.37 0.81
N GLY A 17 11.37 11.98 1.40
CA GLY A 17 11.07 12.23 2.81
C GLY A 17 11.52 11.13 3.77
N MET A 18 12.09 10.03 3.27
CA MET A 18 12.48 8.86 4.08
C MET A 18 13.99 8.63 3.98
N ALA A 19 14.73 9.04 5.01
CA ALA A 19 16.19 9.02 5.01
C ALA A 19 16.78 7.58 5.04
N ASP A 20 16.29 6.75 5.96
CA ASP A 20 16.86 5.41 6.21
C ASP A 20 15.98 4.25 5.73
N GLN A 21 14.87 4.57 5.05
CA GLN A 21 13.93 3.57 4.56
C GLN A 21 13.83 3.62 3.04
N ARG A 22 13.74 2.45 2.42
CA ARG A 22 13.50 2.32 0.98
C ARG A 22 12.04 1.95 0.73
N LEU A 23 11.38 2.69 -0.16
CA LEU A 23 10.05 2.32 -0.67
C LEU A 23 10.19 1.42 -1.90
N VAL A 24 9.56 0.26 -1.82
CA VAL A 24 9.46 -0.72 -2.91
C VAL A 24 8.00 -0.85 -3.32
N CYS A 25 7.67 -0.66 -4.59
CA CYS A 25 6.30 -0.86 -5.08
C CYS A 25 5.87 -2.32 -4.87
N VAL A 26 4.67 -2.50 -4.35
CA VAL A 26 4.05 -3.83 -4.17
C VAL A 26 2.80 -3.89 -5.03
N ASP A 27 2.52 -5.07 -5.57
CA ASP A 27 1.26 -5.34 -6.25
C ASP A 27 0.13 -5.47 -5.23
N PRO A 28 -0.93 -4.64 -5.29
CA PRO A 28 -2.12 -4.80 -4.47
C PRO A 28 -2.67 -6.23 -4.46
N GLU A 29 -2.65 -6.91 -5.61
CA GLU A 29 -3.18 -8.27 -5.75
C GLU A 29 -2.28 -9.32 -5.10
N ALA A 30 -1.00 -8.99 -4.87
CA ALA A 30 -0.05 -9.86 -4.17
C ALA A 30 -0.12 -9.69 -2.65
N ILE A 31 -1.03 -8.90 -2.09
CA ILE A 31 -1.10 -8.64 -0.64
C ILE A 31 -2.20 -9.48 -0.03
N THR A 32 -1.85 -10.27 0.99
CA THR A 32 -2.84 -10.86 1.88
C THR A 32 -2.71 -10.23 3.26
N LEU A 33 -3.83 -9.74 3.77
CA LEU A 33 -3.93 -9.18 5.12
C LEU A 33 -4.30 -10.26 6.13
N HIS A 34 -3.76 -10.14 7.34
CA HIS A 34 -4.26 -10.91 8.48
C HIS A 34 -5.66 -10.41 8.89
N GLU A 35 -6.48 -11.29 9.48
CA GLU A 35 -7.86 -10.95 9.90
C GLU A 35 -7.92 -9.71 10.80
N ASN A 36 -6.95 -9.59 11.72
CA ASN A 36 -6.83 -8.44 12.61
C ASN A 36 -6.50 -7.13 11.87
N ALA A 37 -5.78 -7.23 10.74
CA ALA A 37 -5.42 -6.08 9.93
C ALA A 37 -6.64 -5.49 9.20
N LEU A 38 -7.58 -6.35 8.78
CA LEU A 38 -8.79 -5.90 8.11
C LEU A 38 -9.66 -5.01 9.01
N SER A 39 -9.82 -5.39 10.28
CA SER A 39 -10.58 -4.60 11.26
C SER A 39 -9.91 -3.26 11.55
N LEU A 40 -8.57 -3.25 11.70
CA LEU A 40 -7.81 -2.02 11.90
C LEU A 40 -7.90 -1.08 10.70
N LEU A 41 -7.83 -1.63 9.47
CA LEU A 41 -7.97 -0.83 8.26
C LEU A 41 -9.38 -0.27 8.08
N LYS A 42 -10.42 -0.99 8.49
CA LYS A 42 -11.80 -0.45 8.49
C LYS A 42 -11.92 0.73 9.44
N GLN A 43 -11.41 0.62 10.66
CA GLN A 43 -11.42 1.74 11.62
C GLN A 43 -10.61 2.93 11.11
N ALA A 44 -9.42 2.68 10.55
CA ALA A 44 -8.61 3.73 9.93
C ALA A 44 -9.36 4.37 8.75
N ALA A 45 -10.04 3.57 7.92
CA ALA A 45 -10.80 4.07 6.78
C ALA A 45 -11.99 4.96 7.21
N GLU A 46 -12.69 4.59 8.28
CA GLU A 46 -13.76 5.42 8.86
C GLU A 46 -13.22 6.77 9.36
N GLN A 47 -12.09 6.76 10.06
CA GLN A 47 -11.45 8.00 10.54
C GLN A 47 -11.02 8.89 9.37
N VAL A 48 -10.31 8.31 8.40
CA VAL A 48 -9.87 8.98 7.16
C VAL A 48 -11.06 9.55 6.38
N ALA A 49 -12.15 8.80 6.27
CA ALA A 49 -13.37 9.23 5.60
C ALA A 49 -13.99 10.46 6.29
N ALA A 50 -14.04 10.45 7.63
CA ALA A 50 -14.53 11.58 8.41
C ALA A 50 -13.68 12.83 8.22
N GLU A 51 -12.35 12.71 8.26
CA GLU A 51 -11.42 13.82 8.05
C GLU A 51 -11.51 14.38 6.62
N ALA A 52 -11.57 13.50 5.63
CA ALA A 52 -11.68 13.87 4.22
C ALA A 52 -13.11 14.29 3.78
N ARG A 53 -14.11 14.15 4.66
CA ARG A 53 -15.54 14.42 4.37
C ARG A 53 -16.03 13.65 3.14
N VAL A 54 -15.71 12.36 3.11
CA VAL A 54 -16.17 11.38 2.12
C VAL A 54 -16.78 10.16 2.82
N THR A 55 -17.34 9.22 2.07
CA THR A 55 -17.86 7.98 2.66
C THR A 55 -16.73 6.95 2.82
N PRO A 56 -16.83 6.04 3.80
CA PRO A 56 -15.84 4.97 3.97
C PRO A 56 -15.65 4.12 2.71
N GLU A 57 -16.68 3.91 1.90
CA GLU A 57 -16.60 3.15 0.65
C GLU A 57 -15.61 3.77 -0.34
N VAL A 58 -15.60 5.11 -0.47
CA VAL A 58 -14.63 5.83 -1.32
C VAL A 58 -13.20 5.59 -0.85
N ILE A 59 -12.99 5.47 0.47
CA ILE A 59 -11.69 5.18 1.06
C ILE A 59 -11.31 3.72 0.82
N HIS A 60 -12.26 2.79 0.98
CA HIS A 60 -12.06 1.36 0.74
C HIS A 60 -11.64 1.05 -0.70
N ASP A 61 -12.29 1.68 -1.69
CA ASP A 61 -11.98 1.48 -3.11
C ASP A 61 -10.57 1.97 -3.48
N ARG A 62 -10.00 2.88 -2.69
CA ARG A 62 -8.69 3.52 -2.93
C ARG A 62 -7.58 2.99 -2.01
N LEU A 63 -7.92 2.19 -1.01
CA LEU A 63 -7.01 1.78 0.07
C LEU A 63 -5.77 1.02 -0.43
N PHE A 64 -5.84 0.42 -1.61
CA PHE A 64 -4.75 -0.28 -2.26
C PHE A 64 -4.36 0.31 -3.62
N GLU A 65 -4.75 1.55 -3.92
CA GLU A 65 -4.36 2.20 -5.19
C GLU A 65 -2.84 2.38 -5.26
N PHE A 66 -2.21 2.73 -4.13
CA PHE A 66 -0.76 2.90 -4.03
C PHE A 66 -0.23 2.18 -2.79
N VAL A 67 0.56 1.13 -3.06
CA VAL A 67 1.10 0.30 -2.00
C VAL A 67 2.60 0.16 -2.14
N PHE A 68 3.29 0.34 -1.01
CA PHE A 68 4.73 0.23 -0.92
C PHE A 68 5.14 -0.63 0.27
N ARG A 69 6.19 -1.43 0.11
CA ARG A 69 6.91 -2.03 1.23
C ARG A 69 8.01 -1.09 1.66
N LEU A 70 8.09 -0.84 2.96
CA LEU A 70 9.18 -0.13 3.60
C LEU A 70 10.27 -1.15 3.96
N GLU A 71 11.49 -0.91 3.48
CA GLU A 71 12.67 -1.68 3.88
C GLU A 71 13.58 -0.81 4.77
N PRO A 72 14.17 -1.36 5.85
CA PRO A 72 14.22 -2.79 6.19
C PRO A 72 13.08 -3.30 7.08
N SER A 73 12.16 -2.45 7.55
CA SER A 73 11.12 -2.84 8.53
C SER A 73 10.17 -3.93 8.03
N GLY A 74 9.96 -4.00 6.72
CA GLY A 74 8.94 -4.83 6.10
C GLY A 74 7.52 -4.33 6.35
N SER A 75 7.34 -3.11 6.88
CA SER A 75 6.03 -2.49 6.98
C SER A 75 5.43 -2.27 5.59
N LEU A 76 4.11 -2.35 5.50
CA LEU A 76 3.36 -1.98 4.30
C LEU A 76 2.86 -0.55 4.48
N LEU A 77 3.22 0.33 3.56
CA LEU A 77 2.71 1.69 3.47
C LEU A 77 1.62 1.73 2.39
N LEU A 78 0.40 2.03 2.82
CA LEU A 78 -0.73 2.33 1.95
C LEU A 78 -0.85 3.85 1.83
N VAL A 79 -0.85 4.37 0.60
CA VAL A 79 -0.98 5.80 0.36
C VAL A 79 -2.32 6.06 -0.28
N LEU A 80 -3.14 6.84 0.42
CA LEU A 80 -4.47 7.18 -0.01
C LEU A 80 -4.54 8.64 -0.42
N ALA A 81 -5.02 8.89 -1.63
CA ALA A 81 -5.22 10.23 -2.17
C ALA A 81 -6.70 10.46 -2.52
N VAL A 82 -7.28 11.51 -1.95
CA VAL A 82 -8.61 12.05 -2.26
C VAL A 82 -8.42 13.44 -2.90
N PRO A 83 -8.07 13.50 -4.20
CA PRO A 83 -7.71 14.75 -4.87
C PRO A 83 -8.87 15.76 -4.90
N GLU A 84 -10.12 15.28 -4.91
CA GLU A 84 -11.32 16.12 -4.90
C GLU A 84 -11.46 16.93 -3.60
N ARG A 85 -10.71 16.54 -2.57
CA ARG A 85 -10.69 17.16 -1.24
C ARG A 85 -9.32 17.69 -0.85
N ASP A 86 -8.32 17.56 -1.73
CA ASP A 86 -6.91 17.88 -1.46
C ASP A 86 -6.37 17.17 -0.21
N VAL A 87 -6.76 15.91 -0.03
CA VAL A 87 -6.34 15.08 1.10
C VAL A 87 -5.42 13.96 0.62
N GLU A 88 -4.28 13.81 1.29
CA GLU A 88 -3.36 12.69 1.13
C GLU A 88 -3.01 12.13 2.51
N MET A 89 -3.14 10.82 2.68
CA MET A 89 -2.91 10.14 3.95
C MET A 89 -2.08 8.89 3.74
N ASN A 90 -1.27 8.57 4.75
CA ASN A 90 -0.39 7.41 4.76
C ASN A 90 -0.82 6.48 5.91
N VAL A 91 -1.12 5.23 5.59
CA VAL A 91 -1.42 4.20 6.59
C VAL A 91 -0.28 3.20 6.58
N GLU A 92 0.42 3.09 7.71
CA GLU A 92 1.46 2.08 7.89
C GLU A 92 0.91 0.85 8.61
N LEU A 93 1.08 -0.31 8.01
CA LEU A 93 0.77 -1.62 8.56
C LEU A 93 2.08 -2.34 8.93
N PRO A 94 2.27 -2.74 10.20
CA PRO A 94 3.41 -3.54 10.62
C PRO A 94 3.55 -4.85 9.83
N SER A 95 4.79 -5.31 9.63
CA SER A 95 5.12 -6.52 8.86
C SER A 95 4.41 -7.80 9.32
N GLY A 96 4.03 -7.90 10.60
CA GLY A 96 3.27 -9.04 11.12
C GLY A 96 1.78 -9.06 10.76
N LEU A 97 1.26 -8.02 10.10
CA LEU A 97 -0.16 -7.87 9.76
C LEU A 97 -0.48 -8.08 8.28
N TRP A 98 0.54 -8.37 7.46
CA TRP A 98 0.37 -8.66 6.04
C TRP A 98 1.42 -9.66 5.55
N LYS A 99 1.18 -10.24 4.38
CA LYS A 99 2.16 -11.07 3.67
C LYS A 99 2.07 -10.81 2.17
N GLU A 100 3.23 -10.84 1.52
CA GLU A 100 3.31 -10.85 0.06
C GLU A 100 3.13 -12.29 -0.43
N VAL A 101 2.10 -12.51 -1.23
CA VAL A 101 1.89 -13.73 -1.98
C VAL A 101 2.68 -13.59 -3.26
N SER A 102 3.86 -14.20 -3.32
CA SER A 102 4.50 -14.36 -4.62
C SER A 102 3.55 -15.14 -5.53
N PRO A 103 3.29 -14.70 -6.78
CA PRO A 103 2.69 -15.60 -7.75
C PRO A 103 3.57 -16.86 -7.81
N PRO A 104 2.98 -18.05 -8.03
CA PRO A 104 3.78 -19.27 -8.15
C PRO A 104 4.86 -18.98 -9.19
N ARG A 105 6.12 -19.00 -8.76
CA ARG A 105 7.25 -18.89 -9.69
C ARG A 105 7.05 -20.03 -10.67
N SER A 106 6.64 -19.71 -11.90
CA SER A 106 6.87 -20.62 -13.02
C SER A 106 8.33 -21.02 -12.89
N ARG A 107 8.57 -22.31 -12.63
CA ARG A 107 9.90 -22.88 -12.61
C ARG A 107 10.47 -22.71 -14.02
N GLU A 108 11.07 -21.57 -14.30
CA GLU A 108 12.06 -21.44 -15.36
C GLU A 108 13.40 -21.86 -14.77
N ARG A 109 13.55 -23.17 -14.62
CA ARG A 109 14.79 -23.95 -14.49
C ARG A 109 14.37 -25.36 -14.92
N GLU A 110 14.90 -25.97 -15.97
CA GLU A 110 16.24 -25.93 -16.53
C GLU A 110 16.20 -25.97 -18.06
N GLY A 111 17.07 -25.18 -18.70
CA GLY A 111 17.61 -25.58 -19.98
C GLY A 111 18.67 -26.67 -19.78
N ALA A 112 18.65 -27.68 -20.63
CA ALA A 112 19.79 -28.43 -21.13
C ALA A 112 19.37 -29.13 -22.43
#